data_AF-A0A5A9G4A6-F1
#
_entry.id   AF-A0A5A9G4A6-F1
#
_cell.length_a   1.000
_cell.length_b   1.000
_cell.length_c   1.000
_cell.angle_alpha   90.00
_cell.angle_beta   90.00
_cell.angle_gamma   90.00
#
_symmetry.space_group_name_H-M   'P 1'
#
loop_
_entity.id
_entity.type
_entity.pdbx_description
1 polymer ?
#
loop_
_entity_poly.entity_id
_entity_poly.type
_entity_poly.pdbx_seq_one_letter_code
_entity_poly.pdbx_strand_id
1 'polypeptide(L)'
;MIARRSVIFGAATAFAVHPITAFSVAPLGTMLDAKPFSQTKTWSCWVAAAVILFRWKNAIPVSELDVAKMAGPNFVNAFNQNTGLNGSEFTAFAAALGLRTEAPQNFIPAGYEQLLKAHGPLWIGSRLDKGTTKSRRHVRVLRGVTGDGTFNGSTAWVLDPAGGRDYQATMTNFAKELEEIAKEEIGDGNDLYPQVIHF
;
A
#
# COMPACT_ATOMS: atom_id res chain seq x y z
N MET A 1 -81.66 5.84 24.19
CA MET A 1 -80.70 5.99 23.08
C MET A 1 -80.08 7.37 23.22
N ILE A 2 -78.81 7.48 23.64
CA ILE A 2 -77.88 8.62 23.48
C ILE A 2 -76.54 8.14 24.07
N ALA A 3 -75.57 7.93 23.20
CA ALA A 3 -74.23 7.43 23.52
C ALA A 3 -73.30 8.61 23.88
N ARG A 4 -72.56 8.48 24.98
CA ARG A 4 -71.44 9.38 25.31
C ARG A 4 -70.24 9.02 24.44
N ARG A 5 -69.79 9.93 23.58
CA ARG A 5 -68.54 9.82 22.83
C ARG A 5 -67.41 10.49 23.62
N SER A 6 -66.47 9.69 24.10
CA SER A 6 -65.19 10.14 24.64
C SER A 6 -64.26 10.49 23.48
N VAL A 7 -63.66 11.69 23.52
CA VAL A 7 -62.59 12.10 22.59
C VAL A 7 -61.26 11.72 23.24
N ILE A 8 -60.50 10.84 22.60
CA ILE A 8 -59.13 10.49 22.99
C ILE A 8 -58.19 11.43 22.24
N PHE A 9 -57.43 12.25 22.96
CA PHE A 9 -56.29 12.98 22.42
C PHE A 9 -55.13 11.99 22.23
N GLY A 10 -54.74 11.73 20.99
CA GLY A 10 -53.53 10.99 20.65
C GLY A 10 -52.30 11.88 20.84
N ALA A 11 -51.40 11.50 21.75
CA ALA A 11 -50.08 12.10 21.86
C ALA A 11 -49.19 11.58 20.73
N ALA A 12 -48.82 12.44 19.79
CA ALA A 12 -47.77 12.16 18.82
C ALA A 12 -46.41 12.31 19.52
N THR A 13 -45.72 11.20 19.77
CA THR A 13 -44.34 11.21 20.22
C THR A 13 -43.42 11.61 19.07
N ALA A 14 -42.79 12.78 19.17
CA ALA A 14 -41.73 13.18 18.26
C ALA A 14 -40.49 12.30 18.52
N PHE A 15 -40.10 11.51 17.53
CA PHE A 15 -38.80 10.84 17.55
C PHE A 15 -37.71 11.90 17.29
N ALA A 16 -36.92 12.21 18.32
CA ALA A 16 -35.73 13.02 18.18
C ALA A 16 -34.68 12.24 17.37
N VAL A 17 -34.55 12.58 16.09
CA VAL A 17 -33.43 12.14 15.26
C VAL A 17 -32.18 12.82 15.83
N HIS A 18 -31.36 12.06 16.55
CA HIS A 18 -30.08 12.57 17.01
C HIS A 18 -29.18 12.76 15.79
N PRO A 19 -28.56 13.94 15.60
CA PRO A 19 -27.58 14.11 14.53
C PRO A 19 -26.43 13.13 14.78
N ILE A 20 -26.18 12.25 13.81
CA ILE A 20 -24.95 11.47 13.78
C ILE A 20 -23.83 12.48 13.58
N THR A 21 -23.11 12.80 14.64
CA THR A 21 -21.86 13.55 14.54
C THR A 21 -20.92 12.73 13.66
N ALA A 22 -20.57 13.26 12.49
CA ALA A 22 -19.55 12.68 11.64
C ALA A 22 -18.26 12.53 12.48
N PHE A 23 -17.74 11.31 12.60
CA PHE A 23 -16.44 11.07 13.19
C PHE A 23 -15.41 11.79 12.33
N SER A 24 -14.89 12.92 12.80
CA SER A 24 -13.72 13.55 12.18
C SER A 24 -12.53 12.65 12.45
N VAL A 25 -12.10 11.88 11.45
CA VAL A 25 -10.79 11.24 11.47
C VAL A 25 -9.76 12.38 11.53
N ALA A 26 -8.77 12.26 12.41
CA ALA A 26 -7.71 13.26 12.49
C ALA A 26 -7.01 13.39 11.12
N PRO A 27 -6.64 14.61 10.69
CA PRO A 27 -5.98 14.79 9.41
C PRO A 27 -4.66 14.00 9.37
N LEU A 28 -4.45 13.29 8.27
CA LEU A 28 -3.23 12.55 7.98
C LEU A 28 -2.18 13.50 7.42
N GLY A 29 -0.92 13.33 7.83
CA GLY A 29 0.15 14.26 7.50
C GLY A 29 1.53 13.64 7.33
N THR A 30 1.66 12.32 7.34
CA THR A 30 2.97 11.67 7.22
C THR A 30 3.55 11.84 5.83
N MET A 31 4.76 12.40 5.77
CA MET A 31 5.53 12.58 4.56
C MET A 31 7.02 12.37 4.88
N LEU A 32 7.58 11.27 4.39
CA LEU A 32 8.97 10.88 4.66
C LEU A 32 9.88 11.33 3.51
N ASP A 33 11.10 11.74 3.85
CA ASP A 33 12.08 12.23 2.87
C ASP A 33 12.83 11.11 2.14
N ALA A 34 12.12 10.05 1.74
CA ALA A 34 12.67 9.04 0.84
C ALA A 34 12.83 9.63 -0.56
N LYS A 35 13.95 9.35 -1.22
CA LYS A 35 14.27 9.89 -2.54
C LYS A 35 13.95 8.89 -3.66
N PRO A 36 13.46 9.34 -4.83
CA PRO A 36 13.23 8.47 -5.98
C PRO A 36 14.53 7.79 -6.43
N PHE A 37 14.40 6.58 -6.96
CA PHE A 37 15.49 5.82 -7.57
C PHE A 37 14.95 5.07 -8.78
N SER A 38 15.59 5.23 -9.95
CA SER A 38 15.17 4.53 -11.16
C SER A 38 15.80 3.14 -11.21
N GLN A 39 14.99 2.12 -11.44
CA GLN A 39 15.47 0.75 -11.68
C GLN A 39 16.38 0.71 -12.92
N THR A 40 17.45 -0.08 -12.89
CA THR A 40 18.40 -0.16 -14.03
C THR A 40 18.01 -1.23 -15.06
N LYS A 41 17.11 -2.15 -14.72
CA LYS A 41 16.63 -3.22 -15.61
C LYS A 41 15.11 -3.31 -15.59
N THR A 42 14.51 -3.87 -16.64
CA THR A 42 13.04 -3.96 -16.79
C THR A 42 12.34 -4.69 -15.64
N TRP A 43 13.00 -5.68 -15.03
CA TRP A 43 12.40 -6.52 -13.97
C TRP A 43 13.04 -6.32 -12.59
N SER A 44 13.82 -5.26 -12.39
CA SER A 44 14.51 -5.00 -11.12
C SER A 44 13.74 -4.10 -10.15
N CYS A 45 12.43 -3.90 -10.36
CA CYS A 45 11.60 -3.06 -9.47
C CYS A 45 11.66 -3.49 -8.00
N TRP A 46 11.71 -4.80 -7.74
CA TRP A 46 11.80 -5.38 -6.39
C TRP A 46 13.04 -4.90 -5.62
N VAL A 47 14.20 -4.91 -6.27
CA VAL A 47 15.47 -4.47 -5.66
C VAL A 47 15.63 -2.96 -5.67
N ALA A 48 15.14 -2.27 -6.70
CA ALA A 48 15.16 -0.82 -6.77
C ALA A 48 14.32 -0.17 -5.65
N ALA A 49 13.17 -0.74 -5.32
CA ALA A 49 12.38 -0.28 -4.18
C ALA A 49 13.11 -0.53 -2.84
N ALA A 50 13.82 -1.66 -2.70
CA ALA A 50 14.66 -1.89 -1.53
C ALA A 50 15.83 -0.90 -1.45
N VAL A 51 16.42 -0.47 -2.57
CA VAL A 51 17.41 0.62 -2.61
C VAL A 51 16.83 1.92 -2.03
N ILE A 52 15.59 2.29 -2.38
CA ILE A 52 14.92 3.48 -1.82
C ILE A 52 14.82 3.36 -0.30
N LEU A 53 14.37 2.20 0.20
CA LEU A 53 14.26 1.94 1.65
C LEU A 53 15.62 2.07 2.35
N PHE A 54 16.66 1.39 1.84
CA PHE A 54 17.98 1.39 2.44
C PHE A 54 18.65 2.77 2.41
N ARG A 55 18.51 3.51 1.32
CA ARG A 55 19.02 4.88 1.21
C ARG A 55 18.35 5.81 2.22
N TRP A 56 17.03 5.67 2.41
CA TRP A 56 16.31 6.43 3.42
C TRP A 56 16.74 6.08 4.85
N LYS A 57 16.81 4.78 5.20
CA LYS A 57 17.11 4.34 6.57
C LYS A 57 18.55 4.64 6.99
N ASN A 58 19.51 4.42 6.09
CA ASN A 58 20.93 4.40 6.44
C ASN A 58 21.70 5.63 5.93
N ALA A 59 21.07 6.49 5.11
CA ALA A 59 21.71 7.64 4.47
C ALA A 59 23.00 7.30 3.68
N ILE A 60 23.10 6.08 3.17
CA ILE A 60 24.25 5.62 2.35
C ILE A 60 23.85 5.45 0.89
N PRO A 61 24.76 5.73 -0.07
CA PRO A 61 24.54 5.36 -1.45
C PRO A 61 24.71 3.84 -1.60
N VAL A 62 23.63 3.14 -1.97
CA VAL A 62 23.66 1.73 -2.39
C VAL A 62 23.08 1.58 -3.79
N SER A 63 23.63 0.66 -4.57
CA SER A 63 23.07 0.24 -5.87
C SER A 63 22.14 -0.96 -5.73
N GLU A 64 21.42 -1.31 -6.80
CA GLU A 64 20.61 -2.53 -6.83
C GLU A 64 21.47 -3.79 -6.64
N LEU A 65 22.67 -3.82 -7.24
CA LEU A 65 23.57 -4.95 -7.09
C LEU A 65 24.08 -5.09 -5.66
N ASP A 66 24.31 -3.97 -4.95
CA ASP A 66 24.71 -4.02 -3.53
C ASP A 66 23.60 -4.62 -2.67
N VAL A 67 22.35 -4.18 -2.86
CA VAL A 67 21.20 -4.72 -2.12
C VAL A 67 20.96 -6.21 -2.48
N ALA A 68 21.08 -6.58 -3.76
CA ALA A 68 21.00 -7.99 -4.17
C ALA A 68 22.09 -8.84 -3.51
N LYS A 69 23.33 -8.34 -3.40
CA LYS A 69 24.43 -9.01 -2.68
C LYS A 69 24.13 -9.16 -1.19
N MET A 70 23.55 -8.15 -0.55
CA MET A 70 23.12 -8.22 0.86
C MET A 70 22.09 -9.33 1.07
N ALA A 71 21.16 -9.52 0.12
CA ALA A 71 20.14 -10.55 0.19
C ALA A 71 20.67 -11.97 -0.15
N GLY A 72 21.75 -12.07 -0.93
CA GLY A 72 22.47 -13.32 -1.19
C GLY A 72 22.52 -13.77 -2.66
N PRO A 73 23.24 -14.87 -2.96
CA PRO A 73 23.60 -15.27 -4.33
C PRO A 73 22.41 -15.48 -5.28
N ASN A 74 21.29 -16.01 -4.78
CA ASN A 74 20.10 -16.24 -5.61
C ASN A 74 19.51 -14.92 -6.15
N PHE A 75 19.53 -13.85 -5.36
CA PHE A 75 19.03 -12.54 -5.77
C PHE A 75 20.00 -11.81 -6.68
N VAL A 76 21.32 -12.04 -6.52
CA VAL A 76 22.31 -11.60 -7.51
C VAL A 76 22.05 -12.25 -8.87
N ASN A 77 21.75 -13.56 -8.89
CA ASN A 77 21.42 -14.27 -10.12
C ASN A 77 20.12 -13.73 -10.75
N ALA A 78 19.05 -13.57 -9.98
CA ALA A 78 17.79 -13.00 -10.46
C ALA A 78 17.97 -11.58 -11.03
N PHE A 79 18.73 -10.73 -10.34
CA PHE A 79 19.07 -9.39 -10.81
C PHE A 79 19.87 -9.43 -12.13
N ASN A 80 20.90 -10.27 -12.20
CA ASN A 80 21.73 -10.40 -13.40
C ASN A 80 20.93 -10.90 -14.60
N GLN A 81 20.06 -11.89 -14.39
CA GLN A 81 19.17 -12.49 -15.39
C GLN A 81 17.98 -11.60 -15.75
N ASN A 82 17.79 -10.47 -15.07
CA ASN A 82 16.66 -9.56 -15.28
C ASN A 82 15.31 -10.28 -15.13
N THR A 83 15.15 -11.03 -14.05
CA THR A 83 13.90 -11.73 -13.71
C THR A 83 13.20 -11.07 -12.52
N GLY A 84 11.88 -11.20 -12.48
CA GLY A 84 11.10 -10.90 -11.28
C GLY A 84 11.27 -11.99 -10.22
N LEU A 85 10.67 -11.76 -9.05
CA LEU A 85 10.57 -12.73 -7.97
C LEU A 85 9.15 -13.31 -7.90
N ASN A 86 9.04 -14.57 -7.51
CA ASN A 86 7.78 -15.20 -7.11
C ASN A 86 7.47 -14.94 -5.62
N GLY A 87 6.34 -15.44 -5.12
CA GLY A 87 5.88 -15.18 -3.75
C GLY A 87 6.84 -15.64 -2.65
N SER A 88 7.39 -16.85 -2.76
CA SER A 88 8.33 -17.37 -1.75
C SER A 88 9.68 -16.66 -1.83
N GLU A 89 10.11 -16.28 -3.03
CA GLU A 89 11.32 -15.48 -3.25
C GLU A 89 11.18 -14.07 -2.66
N PHE A 90 10.00 -13.44 -2.69
CA PHE A 90 9.77 -12.16 -2.02
C PHE A 90 9.95 -12.25 -0.51
N THR A 91 9.36 -13.27 0.11
CA THR A 91 9.49 -13.48 1.55
C THR A 91 10.94 -13.79 1.94
N ALA A 92 11.64 -14.61 1.14
CA ALA A 92 13.06 -14.90 1.36
C ALA A 92 13.94 -13.65 1.17
N PHE A 93 13.65 -12.81 0.17
CA PHE A 93 14.34 -11.55 -0.07
C PHE A 93 14.17 -10.58 1.09
N ALA A 94 12.94 -10.41 1.57
CA ALA A 94 12.63 -9.57 2.71
C ALA A 94 13.38 -10.05 3.97
N ALA A 95 13.28 -11.34 4.28
CA ALA A 95 13.94 -11.93 5.44
C ALA A 95 15.48 -11.77 5.38
N ALA A 96 16.10 -11.98 4.22
CA ALA A 96 17.54 -11.83 4.04
C ALA A 96 18.03 -10.39 4.26
N LEU A 97 17.17 -9.40 4.02
CA LEU A 97 17.45 -7.99 4.26
C LEU A 97 17.03 -7.49 5.65
N GLY A 98 16.52 -8.38 6.51
CA GLY A 98 15.97 -8.01 7.82
C GLY A 98 14.69 -7.16 7.72
N LEU A 99 13.97 -7.24 6.60
CA LEU A 99 12.65 -6.64 6.41
C LEU A 99 11.56 -7.58 6.92
N ARG A 100 10.39 -7.02 7.19
CA ARG A 100 9.19 -7.74 7.61
C ARG A 100 8.08 -7.57 6.59
N THR A 101 7.33 -8.65 6.40
CA THR A 101 6.13 -8.71 5.57
C THR A 101 4.90 -8.57 6.46
N GLU A 102 4.00 -7.68 6.10
CA GLU A 102 2.63 -7.70 6.64
C GLU A 102 1.84 -8.87 6.04
N ALA A 103 0.82 -9.33 6.76
CA ALA A 103 -0.15 -10.26 6.19
C ALA A 103 -0.82 -9.65 4.94
N PRO A 104 -1.20 -10.45 3.94
CA PRO A 104 -1.88 -9.93 2.75
C PRO A 104 -3.20 -9.25 3.12
N GLN A 105 -3.19 -7.92 3.12
CA GLN A 105 -4.34 -7.07 3.41
C GLN A 105 -4.16 -5.69 2.80
N ASN A 106 -5.27 -5.00 2.58
CA ASN A 106 -5.28 -3.61 2.17
C ASN A 106 -5.74 -2.72 3.32
N PHE A 107 -4.90 -1.76 3.66
CA PHE A 107 -5.14 -0.88 4.81
C PHE A 107 -6.03 0.30 4.40
N ILE A 108 -6.79 0.80 5.36
CA ILE A 108 -7.38 2.15 5.24
C ILE A 108 -6.25 3.21 5.26
N PRO A 109 -6.48 4.45 4.80
CA PRO A 109 -5.46 5.50 4.79
C PRO A 109 -4.73 5.69 6.13
N ALA A 110 -5.47 5.69 7.24
CA ALA A 110 -4.90 5.79 8.57
C ALA A 110 -3.99 4.60 8.95
N GLY A 111 -4.27 3.39 8.45
CA GLY A 111 -3.44 2.21 8.68
C GLY A 111 -2.08 2.32 7.98
N TYR A 112 -2.07 2.76 6.72
CA TYR A 112 -0.82 3.07 6.04
C TYR A 112 -0.04 4.19 6.73
N GLU A 113 -0.73 5.24 7.20
CA GLU A 113 -0.07 6.32 7.94
C GLU A 113 0.58 5.82 9.24
N GLN A 114 -0.08 4.91 9.97
CA GLN A 114 0.47 4.29 11.17
C GLN A 114 1.73 3.46 10.86
N LEU A 115 1.70 2.65 9.81
CA LEU A 115 2.87 1.89 9.36
C LEU A 115 4.02 2.81 8.95
N LEU A 116 3.74 3.90 8.23
CA LEU A 116 4.75 4.88 7.84
C LEU A 116 5.41 5.55 9.07
N LYS A 117 4.60 5.90 10.07
CA LYS A 117 5.10 6.49 11.34
C LYS A 117 5.96 5.51 12.13
N ALA A 118 5.59 4.23 12.13
CA ALA A 118 6.27 3.20 12.92
C ALA A 118 7.54 2.65 12.24
N HIS A 119 7.51 2.48 10.92
CA HIS A 119 8.52 1.69 10.19
C HIS A 119 9.23 2.46 9.08
N GLY A 120 8.79 3.68 8.75
CA GLY A 120 9.31 4.43 7.63
C GLY A 120 8.61 4.08 6.30
N PRO A 121 9.23 4.38 5.14
CA PRO A 121 8.62 4.13 3.85
C PRO A 121 8.32 2.66 3.64
N LEU A 122 7.22 2.37 2.96
CA LEU A 122 6.73 1.01 2.77
C LEU A 122 7.02 0.55 1.35
N TRP A 123 7.57 -0.64 1.21
CA TRP A 123 7.68 -1.34 -0.05
C TRP A 123 6.33 -1.97 -0.37
N ILE A 124 5.79 -1.66 -1.55
CA ILE A 124 4.41 -1.97 -1.94
C ILE A 124 4.41 -2.82 -3.21
N GLY A 125 3.91 -4.05 -3.09
CA GLY A 125 3.62 -4.93 -4.22
C GLY A 125 2.21 -4.68 -4.76
N SER A 126 2.12 -4.20 -6.00
CA SER A 126 0.86 -3.89 -6.67
C SER A 126 0.88 -4.31 -8.14
N ARG A 127 -0.22 -4.11 -8.85
CA ARG A 127 -0.27 -4.30 -10.31
C ARG A 127 0.45 -3.17 -11.07
N LEU A 128 1.13 -3.51 -12.18
CA LEU A 128 1.45 -2.56 -13.26
C LEU A 128 0.33 -2.57 -14.30
N ASP A 129 -0.17 -1.39 -14.65
CA ASP A 129 -1.02 -1.08 -15.80
C ASP A 129 -2.40 -1.78 -15.91
N LYS A 130 -3.40 -0.97 -16.27
CA LYS A 130 -4.73 -1.43 -16.68
C LYS A 130 -4.69 -1.76 -18.16
N GLY A 131 -4.82 -3.03 -18.54
CA GLY A 131 -5.15 -3.41 -19.93
C GLY A 131 -4.20 -4.36 -20.65
N THR A 132 -3.15 -4.91 -20.02
CA THR A 132 -2.43 -6.06 -20.59
C THR A 132 -3.01 -7.38 -20.09
N THR A 133 -3.14 -8.38 -20.97
CA THR A 133 -3.75 -9.69 -20.69
C THR A 133 -2.97 -10.56 -19.72
N LYS A 134 -1.74 -10.17 -19.37
CA LYS A 134 -0.99 -10.69 -18.23
C LYS A 134 -0.55 -9.52 -17.38
N SER A 135 -1.07 -9.46 -16.17
CA SER A 135 -0.62 -8.51 -15.16
C SER A 135 0.80 -8.83 -14.75
N ARG A 136 1.62 -7.79 -14.65
CA ARG A 136 2.95 -7.88 -14.06
C ARG A 136 2.86 -7.27 -12.67
N ARG A 137 3.27 -8.04 -11.65
CA ARG A 137 3.53 -7.45 -10.34
C ARG A 137 4.59 -6.38 -10.51
N HIS A 138 4.32 -5.24 -9.92
CA HIS A 138 5.22 -4.12 -9.83
C HIS A 138 5.38 -3.68 -8.40
N VAL A 139 6.55 -3.14 -8.12
CA VAL A 139 6.96 -2.78 -6.79
C VAL A 139 7.23 -1.30 -6.76
N ARG A 140 6.59 -0.62 -5.81
CA ARG A 140 6.71 0.82 -5.58
C ARG A 140 7.02 1.07 -4.11
N VAL A 141 7.28 2.32 -3.74
CA VAL A 141 7.46 2.71 -2.34
C VAL A 141 6.44 3.78 -1.97
N LEU A 142 5.63 3.50 -0.95
CA LEU A 142 4.79 4.51 -0.31
C LEU A 142 5.67 5.29 0.68
N ARG A 143 5.81 6.59 0.48
CA ARG A 143 6.61 7.46 1.36
C ARG A 143 5.76 8.44 2.19
N GLY A 144 4.46 8.50 1.94
CA GLY A 144 3.58 9.40 2.66
C GLY A 144 2.11 9.13 2.41
N VAL A 145 1.29 9.52 3.39
CA VAL A 145 -0.16 9.58 3.29
C VAL A 145 -0.61 10.88 3.95
N THR A 146 -1.37 11.68 3.20
CA THR A 146 -1.88 12.98 3.66
C THR A 146 -3.36 13.12 3.33
N GLY A 147 -4.14 13.84 4.14
CA GLY A 147 -5.55 14.14 3.85
C GLY A 147 -6.50 14.00 5.03
N ASP A 148 -7.78 13.76 4.77
CA ASP A 148 -8.83 13.71 5.80
C ASP A 148 -9.10 12.31 6.40
N GLY A 149 -8.32 11.30 5.98
CA GLY A 149 -8.48 9.92 6.42
C GLY A 149 -9.45 9.08 5.59
N THR A 150 -10.26 9.70 4.72
CA THR A 150 -11.13 8.99 3.78
C THR A 150 -10.37 8.58 2.52
N PHE A 151 -10.82 7.54 1.81
CA PHE A 151 -10.15 7.06 0.59
C PHE A 151 -10.11 8.10 -0.55
N ASN A 152 -11.13 8.95 -0.65
CA ASN A 152 -11.20 9.98 -1.70
C ASN A 152 -10.57 11.32 -1.27
N GLY A 153 -10.61 11.64 0.03
CA GLY A 153 -10.00 12.85 0.60
C GLY A 153 -8.57 12.68 1.07
N SER A 154 -7.96 11.51 0.84
CA SER A 154 -6.56 11.23 1.17
C SER A 154 -5.74 10.84 -0.06
N THR A 155 -4.46 11.21 -0.01
CA THR A 155 -3.46 11.05 -1.06
C THR A 155 -2.35 10.12 -0.59
N ALA A 156 -2.00 9.14 -1.43
CA ALA A 156 -0.78 8.35 -1.35
C ALA A 156 0.35 9.06 -2.12
N TRP A 157 1.52 9.15 -1.50
CA TRP A 157 2.74 9.68 -2.11
C TRP A 157 3.68 8.53 -2.44
N VAL A 158 3.88 8.30 -3.73
CA VAL A 158 4.46 7.07 -4.27
C VAL A 158 5.73 7.36 -5.04
N LEU A 159 6.79 6.65 -4.68
CA LEU A 159 8.01 6.55 -5.46
C LEU A 159 7.95 5.29 -6.31
N ASP A 160 8.14 5.45 -7.60
CA ASP A 160 8.04 4.37 -8.56
C ASP A 160 9.38 4.14 -9.24
N PRO A 161 10.02 2.98 -8.99
CA PRO A 161 11.26 2.61 -9.65
C PRO A 161 11.21 2.63 -11.18
N ALA A 162 10.05 2.38 -11.79
CA ALA A 162 9.88 2.48 -13.22
C ALA A 162 9.99 3.96 -13.65
N GLY A 163 11.16 4.32 -14.17
CA GLY A 163 11.51 5.68 -14.56
C GLY A 163 11.86 6.61 -13.40
N GLY A 164 12.02 6.09 -12.17
CA GLY A 164 12.39 6.89 -11.00
C GLY A 164 11.40 8.01 -10.68
N ARG A 165 10.11 7.74 -10.83
CA ARG A 165 9.04 8.75 -10.72
C ARG A 165 8.67 9.00 -9.27
N ASP A 166 8.20 10.21 -9.00
CA ASP A 166 7.57 10.62 -7.73
C ASP A 166 6.21 11.20 -8.07
N TYR A 167 5.14 10.56 -7.62
CA TYR A 167 3.79 10.97 -7.95
C TYR A 167 2.80 10.74 -6.81
N GLN A 168 1.61 11.29 -7.00
CA GLN A 168 0.49 11.15 -6.09
C GLN A 168 -0.60 10.29 -6.71
N ALA A 169 -1.27 9.52 -5.88
CA ALA A 169 -2.52 8.85 -6.22
C ALA A 169 -3.55 9.10 -5.12
N THR A 170 -4.84 9.09 -5.47
CA THR A 170 -5.87 9.00 -4.44
C THR A 170 -5.73 7.66 -3.71
N MET A 171 -6.05 7.62 -2.42
CA MET A 171 -6.05 6.35 -1.69
C MET A 171 -7.01 5.33 -2.29
N THR A 172 -8.11 5.77 -2.92
CA THR A 172 -9.00 4.90 -3.72
C THR A 172 -8.26 4.20 -4.87
N ASN A 173 -7.49 4.95 -5.68
CA ASN A 173 -6.77 4.35 -6.80
C ASN A 173 -5.62 3.47 -6.32
N PHE A 174 -4.88 3.93 -5.31
CA PHE A 174 -3.80 3.16 -4.70
C PHE A 174 -4.29 1.82 -4.15
N ALA A 175 -5.37 1.83 -3.34
CA ALA A 175 -5.96 0.63 -2.80
C ALA A 175 -6.46 -0.31 -3.90
N LYS A 176 -7.10 0.23 -4.95
CA LYS A 176 -7.58 -0.56 -6.09
C LYS A 176 -6.45 -1.33 -6.79
N GLU A 177 -5.27 -0.76 -6.93
CA GLU A 177 -4.12 -1.42 -7.57
C GLU A 177 -3.56 -2.60 -6.76
N LEU A 178 -3.72 -2.58 -5.42
CA LEU A 178 -3.40 -3.70 -4.55
C LEU A 178 -4.48 -4.80 -4.65
N GLU A 179 -5.75 -4.42 -4.66
CA GLU A 179 -6.85 -5.38 -4.83
C GLU A 179 -6.81 -6.09 -6.19
N GLU A 180 -6.42 -5.38 -7.25
CA GLU A 180 -6.35 -5.95 -8.59
C GLU A 180 -5.29 -7.06 -8.70
N ILE A 181 -4.10 -6.87 -8.12
CA ILE A 181 -3.07 -7.92 -8.15
C ILE A 181 -3.46 -9.12 -7.26
N ALA A 182 -4.06 -8.85 -6.09
CA ALA A 182 -4.52 -9.91 -5.17
C ALA A 182 -5.57 -10.81 -5.84
N LYS A 183 -6.53 -10.23 -6.57
CA LYS A 183 -7.54 -10.99 -7.31
C LYS A 183 -6.95 -11.88 -8.39
N GLU A 184 -5.90 -11.40 -9.07
CA GLU A 184 -5.22 -12.18 -10.12
C GLU A 184 -4.43 -13.34 -9.53
N GLU A 185 -3.72 -13.12 -8.43
CA GLU A 185 -3.00 -14.18 -7.72
C GLU A 185 -3.94 -15.33 -7.31
N ILE A 186 -5.09 -14.98 -6.71
CA ILE A 186 -6.12 -15.94 -6.33
C ILE A 186 -6.67 -16.65 -7.57
N GLY A 187 -6.95 -15.90 -8.65
CA GLY A 187 -7.47 -16.46 -9.90
C GLY A 187 -6.53 -17.44 -10.58
N ASP A 188 -5.22 -17.23 -10.44
CA ASP A 188 -4.15 -18.11 -10.93
C ASP A 188 -3.90 -19.32 -10.00
N GLY A 189 -4.65 -19.45 -8.90
CA GLY A 189 -4.51 -20.54 -7.93
C GLY A 189 -3.29 -20.41 -7.01
N ASN A 190 -2.70 -19.22 -6.91
CA ASN A 190 -1.60 -18.94 -6.00
C ASN A 190 -2.12 -18.48 -4.63
N ASP A 191 -1.32 -18.69 -3.59
CA ASP A 191 -1.50 -17.98 -2.33
C ASP A 191 -1.29 -16.47 -2.54
N LEU A 192 -1.98 -15.65 -1.74
CA LEU A 192 -1.78 -14.20 -1.76
C LEU A 192 -0.37 -13.86 -1.31
N TYR A 193 0.35 -13.12 -2.14
CA TYR A 193 1.70 -12.68 -1.82
C TYR A 193 1.65 -11.48 -0.87
N PRO A 194 2.66 -11.32 -0.01
CA PRO A 194 2.78 -10.10 0.79
C PRO A 194 2.83 -8.85 -0.10
N GLN A 195 1.97 -7.89 0.21
CA GLN A 195 1.87 -6.64 -0.55
C GLN A 195 2.54 -5.46 0.15
N VAL A 196 2.75 -5.56 1.46
CA VAL A 196 3.38 -4.49 2.26
C VAL A 196 4.59 -5.07 2.99
N ILE A 197 5.74 -4.44 2.76
CA ILE A 197 7.03 -4.80 3.36
C ILE A 197 7.65 -3.56 3.97
N HIS A 198 8.26 -3.69 5.14
CA HIS A 198 8.86 -2.57 5.88
C HIS A 198 10.04 -3.02 6.74
N PHE A 199 10.71 -2.07 7.41
CA PHE A 199 11.78 -2.35 8.37
C PHE A 199 11.28 -2.75 9.76
#